data_AF-A0A1Y1RTU2-F1
#
_entry.id   AF-A0A1Y1RTU2-F1
#
_cell.length_a   1.000
_cell.length_b   1.000
_cell.length_c   1.000
_cell.angle_alpha   90.00
_cell.angle_beta   90.00
_cell.angle_gamma   90.00
#
_symmetry.space_group_name_H-M   'P 1'
#
loop_
_entity.id
_entity.type
_entity.pdbx_description
1 polymer ?
#
loop_
_entity_poly.entity_id
_entity_poly.type
_entity_poly.pdbx_seq_one_letter_code
_entity_poly.pdbx_strand_id
1 'polypeptide(L)'
;KEFAESSWGRLRCKDKDYYLHDILGSVIGITDERGNQREEYCYDVWGNRYDRPRQRHDNHNSVGWNALSATLFGFNGKKFDPKVGLYDYGFRDYKPDINRWTTIDPIRSGKNWYAYVGSPEKLSFPVYTAIMTGF
;
A
#
# COMPACT_ATOMS: atom_id res chain seq x y z
N LYS A 1 45.05 -36.92 -1.84
CA LYS A 1 44.58 -35.64 -2.43
C LYS A 1 43.15 -35.87 -2.90
N GLU A 2 42.19 -35.77 -2.00
CA GLU A 2 40.77 -35.74 -2.37
C GLU A 2 40.40 -34.29 -2.67
N PHE A 3 39.90 -34.04 -3.87
CA PHE A 3 39.42 -32.74 -4.28
C PHE A 3 37.97 -32.60 -3.83
N ALA A 4 37.71 -31.62 -2.97
CA ALA A 4 36.38 -31.28 -2.50
C ALA A 4 35.47 -30.94 -3.69
N GLU A 5 34.34 -31.62 -3.77
CA GLU A 5 33.26 -31.31 -4.70
C GLU A 5 32.81 -29.87 -4.46
N SER A 6 32.86 -29.05 -5.51
CA SER A 6 32.51 -27.64 -5.45
C SER A 6 31.04 -27.49 -5.07
N SER A 7 30.81 -26.83 -3.94
CA SER A 7 29.52 -26.36 -3.44
C SER A 7 28.88 -25.35 -4.41
N TRP A 8 28.42 -25.82 -5.55
CA TRP A 8 27.36 -25.19 -6.33
C TRP A 8 26.02 -25.67 -5.78
N GLY A 9 25.81 -25.45 -4.48
CA GLY A 9 24.51 -25.62 -3.85
C GLY A 9 23.52 -24.73 -4.60
N ARG A 10 22.56 -25.38 -5.26
CA ARG A 10 21.41 -24.82 -5.96
C ARG A 10 21.05 -23.45 -5.37
N LEU A 11 21.39 -22.36 -6.08
CA LEU A 11 20.93 -21.02 -5.75
C LEU A 11 19.40 -21.06 -5.82
N ARG A 12 18.74 -21.35 -4.70
CA ARG A 12 17.32 -21.06 -4.58
C ARG A 12 17.23 -19.56 -4.76
N CYS A 13 16.49 -19.12 -5.78
CA CYS A 13 16.03 -17.74 -5.79
C CYS A 13 15.45 -17.46 -4.39
N LYS A 14 15.89 -16.36 -3.78
CA LYS A 14 15.40 -15.87 -2.48
C LYS A 14 13.92 -16.15 -2.30
N ASP A 15 13.52 -16.44 -1.05
CA ASP A 15 12.13 -16.54 -0.61
C ASP A 15 11.24 -15.58 -1.40
N LYS A 16 10.25 -16.13 -2.13
CA LYS A 16 9.35 -15.34 -2.97
C LYS A 16 8.17 -14.89 -2.15
N ASP A 17 7.90 -13.59 -2.21
CA ASP A 17 6.72 -12.97 -1.64
C ASP A 17 5.73 -12.60 -2.76
N TYR A 18 4.45 -12.83 -2.50
CA TYR A 18 3.35 -12.56 -3.43
C TYR A 18 2.40 -11.53 -2.82
N TYR A 19 2.10 -10.47 -3.57
CA TYR A 19 1.15 -9.44 -3.14
C TYR A 19 -0.29 -9.87 -3.39
N LEU A 20 -1.12 -9.68 -2.37
CA LEU A 20 -2.57 -9.81 -2.48
C LEU A 20 -3.16 -8.42 -2.71
N HIS A 21 -4.03 -8.32 -3.72
CA HIS A 21 -4.65 -7.05 -4.11
C HIS A 21 -6.17 -7.08 -3.88
N ASP A 22 -6.74 -5.93 -3.52
CA ASP A 22 -8.18 -5.69 -3.63
C ASP A 22 -8.58 -5.36 -5.08
N ILE A 23 -9.87 -5.09 -5.31
CA ILE A 23 -10.41 -4.76 -6.63
C ILE A 23 -9.88 -3.43 -7.20
N LEU A 24 -9.39 -2.52 -6.35
CA LEU A 24 -8.77 -1.25 -6.75
C LEU A 24 -7.25 -1.38 -6.94
N GLY A 25 -6.69 -2.56 -6.67
CA GLY A 25 -5.25 -2.83 -6.75
C GLY A 25 -4.48 -2.49 -5.47
N SER A 26 -5.14 -2.12 -4.37
CA SER A 26 -4.47 -1.90 -3.08
C SER A 26 -3.86 -3.19 -2.55
N VAL A 27 -2.63 -3.14 -2.06
CA VAL A 27 -1.97 -4.30 -1.43
C VAL A 27 -2.56 -4.56 -0.06
N ILE A 28 -3.38 -5.60 0.06
CA ILE A 28 -4.09 -6.00 1.30
C ILE A 28 -3.38 -7.11 2.08
N GLY A 29 -2.33 -7.70 1.53
CA GLY A 29 -1.55 -8.72 2.22
C GLY A 29 -0.37 -9.23 1.40
N ILE A 30 0.45 -10.04 2.06
CA ILE A 30 1.62 -10.70 1.46
C ILE A 30 1.60 -12.17 1.86
N THR A 31 1.84 -13.06 0.91
CA THR A 31 2.03 -14.50 1.16
C THR A 31 3.41 -14.97 0.75
N ASP A 32 3.95 -15.96 1.45
CA ASP A 32 5.16 -16.66 1.03
C ASP A 32 4.91 -17.62 -0.15
N GLU A 33 5.97 -18.26 -0.64
CA GLU A 33 5.91 -19.27 -1.71
C GLU A 33 5.04 -20.51 -1.41
N ARG A 34 4.69 -20.73 -0.14
CA ARG A 34 3.83 -21.84 0.30
C ARG A 34 2.39 -21.40 0.51
N GLY A 35 2.07 -20.13 0.25
CA GLY A 35 0.76 -19.55 0.47
C GLY A 35 0.46 -19.20 1.93
N ASN A 36 1.46 -19.22 2.82
CA ASN A 36 1.25 -18.75 4.19
C ASN A 36 1.17 -17.22 4.20
N GLN A 37 0.16 -16.67 4.86
CA GLN A 37 0.00 -15.24 5.01
C GLN A 37 1.04 -14.67 5.98
N ARG A 38 1.89 -13.78 5.46
CA ARG A 38 2.95 -13.07 6.19
C ARG A 38 2.44 -11.77 6.78
N GLU A 39 1.69 -11.02 5.98
CA GLU A 39 1.21 -9.69 6.34
C GLU A 39 -0.23 -9.47 5.89
N GLU A 40 -0.91 -8.56 6.57
CA GLU A 40 -2.27 -8.12 6.25
C GLU A 40 -2.33 -6.61 6.41
N TYR A 41 -3.00 -5.94 5.48
CA TYR A 41 -3.11 -4.50 5.41
C TYR A 41 -4.57 -4.10 5.25
N CYS A 42 -4.97 -3.07 5.97
CA CYS A 42 -6.31 -2.52 5.94
C CYS A 42 -6.21 -1.02 5.70
N TYR A 43 -7.04 -0.52 4.80
CA TYR A 43 -7.08 0.88 4.42
C TYR A 43 -8.47 1.43 4.64
N ASP A 44 -8.56 2.67 5.10
CA ASP A 44 -9.80 3.41 4.99
C ASP A 44 -10.07 3.79 3.52
N VAL A 45 -11.19 4.47 3.28
CA VAL A 45 -11.60 4.91 1.94
C VAL A 45 -10.64 5.93 1.31
N TRP A 46 -9.72 6.51 2.09
CA TRP A 46 -8.76 7.52 1.67
C TRP A 46 -7.33 6.99 1.61
N GLY A 47 -7.09 5.73 1.93
CA GLY A 47 -5.77 5.11 1.89
C GLY A 47 -4.97 5.21 3.19
N ASN A 48 -5.58 5.67 4.29
CA ASN A 48 -4.95 5.60 5.61
C ASN A 48 -4.92 4.15 6.08
N ARG A 49 -3.73 3.66 6.40
CA ARG A 49 -3.54 2.32 6.97
C ARG A 49 -4.00 2.31 8.41
N TYR A 50 -4.77 1.30 8.78
CA TYR A 50 -5.15 1.06 10.17
C TYR A 50 -4.99 -0.42 10.51
N ASP A 51 -4.66 -0.69 11.76
CA ASP A 51 -4.62 -2.05 12.27
C ASP A 51 -6.05 -2.56 12.42
N ARG A 52 -6.39 -3.67 11.76
CA ARG A 52 -7.55 -4.45 12.20
C ARG A 52 -7.20 -5.03 13.58
N PRO A 53 -8.12 -5.00 14.55
CA PRO A 53 -7.95 -5.79 15.76
C PRO A 53 -7.84 -7.26 15.34
N ARG A 54 -6.62 -7.80 15.29
CA ARG A 54 -6.45 -9.25 15.26
C ARG A 54 -6.98 -9.71 16.61
N GLN A 55 -7.98 -10.59 16.60
CA GLN A 55 -8.35 -11.39 17.77
C GLN A 55 -7.20 -12.34 18.11
N ARG A 56 -6.06 -11.79 18.53
CA ARG A 56 -4.90 -12.51 19.02
C ARG A 56 -4.60 -11.95 20.39
N HIS A 57 -4.73 -12.82 21.37
CA HIS A 57 -4.53 -12.61 22.80
C HIS A 57 -3.03 -12.47 23.12
N ASP A 58 -2.34 -11.65 22.35
CA ASP A 58 -0.90 -11.49 22.43
C ASP A 58 -0.62 -10.02 22.20
N ASN A 59 0.02 -9.41 23.21
CA ASN A 59 0.27 -7.99 23.39
C ASN A 59 1.00 -7.38 22.18
N HIS A 60 0.30 -7.12 21.09
CA HIS A 60 0.82 -6.36 19.97
C HIS A 60 0.55 -4.89 20.24
N ASN A 61 1.59 -4.24 20.75
CA ASN A 61 1.75 -2.80 20.72
C ASN A 61 1.36 -2.33 19.31
N SER A 62 0.24 -1.62 19.17
CA SER A 62 -0.26 -1.07 17.90
C SER A 62 0.88 -0.32 17.23
N VAL A 63 1.44 -0.92 16.18
CA VAL A 63 2.63 -0.39 15.52
C VAL A 63 2.13 0.67 14.55
N GLY A 64 1.73 1.82 15.09
CA GLY A 64 1.27 2.95 14.31
C GLY A 64 2.34 3.32 13.28
N TRP A 65 1.95 3.40 12.01
CA TRP A 65 2.58 3.94 10.78
C TRP A 65 4.09 3.71 10.50
N ASN A 66 4.91 3.61 11.52
CA ASN A 66 6.36 3.44 11.54
C ASN A 66 6.84 2.00 11.73
N ALA A 67 5.94 1.01 11.82
CA ALA A 67 6.36 -0.34 11.45
C ALA A 67 6.68 -0.27 9.97
N LEU A 68 7.97 -0.24 9.65
CA LEU A 68 8.54 -0.41 8.32
C LEU A 68 7.76 -1.51 7.61
N SER A 69 6.72 -1.12 6.86
CA SER A 69 5.92 -2.06 6.10
C SER A 69 6.89 -2.75 5.16
N ALA A 70 6.96 -4.08 5.22
CA ALA A 70 7.89 -4.82 4.37
C ALA A 70 7.62 -4.53 2.87
N THR A 71 6.41 -4.06 2.55
CA THR A 71 6.01 -3.63 1.22
C THR A 71 6.17 -2.13 0.99
N LEU A 72 6.82 -1.81 -0.12
CA LEU A 72 6.85 -0.47 -0.69
C LEU A 72 5.48 -0.03 -1.22
N PHE A 73 4.63 -0.97 -1.64
CA PHE A 73 3.34 -0.71 -2.27
C PHE A 73 2.19 -0.83 -1.27
N GLY A 74 1.20 0.05 -1.38
CA GLY A 74 0.02 0.09 -0.52
C GLY A 74 -1.27 0.37 -1.27
N PHE A 75 -1.99 1.42 -0.85
CA PHE A 75 -3.26 1.85 -1.44
C PHE A 75 -3.17 2.09 -2.95
N ASN A 76 -4.14 1.56 -3.71
CA ASN A 76 -4.18 1.58 -5.18
C ASN A 76 -2.87 1.11 -5.86
N GLY A 77 -2.13 0.24 -5.18
CA GLY A 77 -0.84 -0.27 -5.66
C GLY A 77 0.24 0.81 -5.78
N LYS A 78 0.08 1.95 -5.11
CA LYS A 78 1.05 3.05 -5.15
C LYS A 78 2.11 2.90 -4.07
N LYS A 79 3.28 3.46 -4.33
CA LYS A 79 4.38 3.43 -3.37
C LYS A 79 4.04 4.35 -2.21
N PHE A 80 4.16 3.85 -0.99
CA PHE A 80 3.96 4.63 0.21
C PHE A 80 5.31 4.92 0.86
N ASP A 81 5.62 6.19 1.10
CA ASP A 81 6.78 6.58 1.91
C ASP A 81 6.32 6.84 3.36
N PRO A 82 6.63 5.93 4.31
CA PRO A 82 6.23 6.10 5.70
C PRO A 82 6.92 7.28 6.39
N LYS A 83 8.06 7.78 5.86
CA LYS A 83 8.76 8.91 6.48
C LYS A 83 8.01 10.23 6.30
N VAL A 84 7.35 10.40 5.15
CA VAL A 84 6.60 11.62 4.81
C VAL A 84 5.09 11.42 4.87
N GLY A 85 4.63 10.16 4.86
CA GLY A 85 3.20 9.85 4.88
C GLY A 85 2.51 10.12 3.56
N LEU A 86 3.20 9.91 2.44
CA LEU A 86 2.71 10.24 1.10
C LEU A 86 2.69 9.02 0.20
N TYR A 87 1.72 8.98 -0.71
CA TYR A 87 1.70 8.06 -1.84
C TYR A 87 2.25 8.72 -3.09
N ASP A 88 3.24 8.10 -3.71
CA ASP A 88 3.84 8.52 -4.97
C ASP A 88 3.00 8.01 -6.15
N TYR A 89 2.35 8.95 -6.86
CA TYR A 89 1.60 8.71 -8.10
C TYR A 89 2.40 9.12 -9.37
N GLY A 90 3.69 9.41 -9.23
CA GLY A 90 4.60 9.81 -10.30
C GLY A 90 4.55 11.31 -10.61
N PHE A 91 3.37 11.83 -10.95
CA PHE A 91 3.20 13.26 -11.28
C PHE A 91 2.81 14.12 -10.08
N ARG A 92 2.27 13.49 -9.03
CA ARG A 92 1.80 14.15 -7.81
C ARG A 92 2.00 13.21 -6.63
N ASP A 93 2.20 13.80 -5.46
CA ASP A 93 2.15 13.06 -4.20
C ASP A 93 0.77 13.26 -3.55
N TYR A 94 0.21 12.16 -3.07
CA TYR A 94 -1.08 12.15 -2.40
C TYR A 94 -0.90 11.99 -0.88
N LYS A 95 -1.54 12.86 -0.10
CA LYS A 95 -1.55 12.78 1.35
C LYS A 95 -2.89 12.21 1.83
N PRO A 96 -2.92 10.96 2.33
CA PRO A 96 -4.14 10.31 2.78
C PRO A 96 -4.69 10.91 4.08
N ASP A 97 -3.86 11.55 4.92
CA ASP A 97 -4.34 12.17 6.19
C ASP A 97 -5.35 13.31 5.96
N ILE A 98 -5.17 14.05 4.87
CA ILE A 98 -5.99 15.23 4.53
C ILE A 98 -6.81 15.02 3.25
N ASN A 99 -6.76 13.82 2.67
CA ASN A 99 -7.49 13.41 1.49
C ASN A 99 -7.21 14.29 0.25
N ARG A 100 -5.96 14.74 0.05
CA ARG A 100 -5.61 15.73 -0.99
C ARG A 100 -4.26 15.47 -1.65
N TRP A 101 -4.11 15.97 -2.87
CA TRP A 101 -2.80 16.12 -3.50
C TRP A 101 -1.99 17.19 -2.77
N THR A 102 -0.67 17.00 -2.69
CA THR A 102 0.25 18.00 -2.11
C THR A 102 0.61 19.11 -3.09
N THR A 103 0.46 18.86 -4.39
CA THR A 103 0.79 19.78 -5.48
C THR A 103 -0.43 20.10 -6.34
N ILE A 104 -0.39 21.25 -7.01
CA ILE A 104 -1.40 21.68 -7.98
C ILE A 104 -1.39 20.69 -9.17
N ASP A 105 -2.57 20.27 -9.60
CA ASP A 105 -2.74 19.52 -10.85
C ASP A 105 -2.06 20.24 -12.05
N PRO A 106 -1.05 19.64 -12.69
CA PRO A 106 -0.34 20.24 -13.82
C PRO A 106 -1.25 20.58 -15.00
N ILE A 107 -2.32 19.81 -15.23
CA ILE A 107 -3.29 20.08 -16.30
C ILE A 107 -4.46 20.95 -15.83
N ARG A 108 -4.49 21.30 -14.54
CA ARG A 108 -5.50 22.18 -13.90
C ARG A 108 -6.94 21.75 -14.20
N SER A 109 -7.20 20.44 -14.14
CA SER A 109 -8.52 19.89 -14.41
C SER A 109 -9.48 20.21 -13.26
N GLY A 110 -10.73 20.56 -13.60
CA GLY A 110 -11.78 20.85 -12.63
C GLY A 110 -11.61 22.18 -11.88
N LYS A 111 -12.38 22.33 -10.79
CA LYS A 111 -12.43 23.57 -9.98
C LYS A 111 -11.45 23.59 -8.81
N ASN A 112 -10.98 22.41 -8.36
CA ASN A 112 -10.05 22.28 -7.25
C ASN A 112 -8.87 21.40 -7.65
N TRP A 113 -7.72 22.02 -7.86
CA TRP A 113 -6.51 21.34 -8.36
C TRP A 113 -5.76 20.52 -7.30
N TYR A 114 -6.24 20.53 -6.05
CA TYR A 114 -5.73 19.70 -4.97
C TYR A 114 -6.67 18.55 -4.60
N ALA A 115 -7.85 18.47 -5.23
CA ALA A 115 -8.84 17.46 -4.90
C ALA A 115 -8.42 16.07 -5.38
N TYR A 116 -8.53 15.08 -4.48
CA TYR A 116 -8.42 13.68 -4.84
C TYR A 116 -9.83 13.13 -5.12
N VAL A 117 -10.06 12.68 -6.36
CA VAL A 117 -11.26 11.93 -6.77
C VAL A 117 -12.55 12.65 -6.33
N GLY A 118 -12.65 13.93 -6.69
CA GLY A 118 -13.85 14.75 -6.42
C GLY A 118 -14.17 14.98 -4.94
N SER A 119 -13.21 14.83 -4.02
CA SER A 119 -13.32 14.93 -2.55
C SER A 119 -14.62 15.59 -2.05
N PRO A 120 -15.65 14.80 -1.68
CA PRO A 120 -16.91 15.34 -1.18
C PRO A 120 -16.88 15.55 0.33
N GLU A 121 -17.72 16.46 0.81
CA GLU A 121 -17.97 16.76 2.23
C GLU A 121 -18.73 15.64 2.95
N LYS A 122 -19.21 14.62 2.21
CA LYS A 122 -19.95 13.47 2.75
C LYS A 122 -19.60 12.17 2.02
N LEU A 123 -19.16 11.21 2.81
CA LEU A 123 -18.90 9.83 2.44
C LEU A 123 -20.21 9.07 2.23
N SER A 124 -20.58 8.80 0.98
CA SER A 124 -21.70 7.91 0.66
C SER A 124 -21.50 7.31 -0.73
N PHE A 125 -20.66 6.27 -0.79
CA PHE A 125 -20.63 5.24 -1.85
C PHE A 125 -20.02 5.52 -3.25
N PRO A 126 -19.46 6.67 -3.70
CA PRO A 126 -18.94 6.77 -5.07
C PRO A 126 -17.42 6.69 -5.17
N VAL A 127 -16.68 6.53 -4.06
CA VAL A 127 -15.21 6.58 -4.05
C VAL A 127 -14.62 5.46 -4.92
N TYR A 128 -15.21 4.27 -4.90
CA TYR A 128 -14.82 3.14 -5.75
C TYR A 128 -14.93 3.45 -7.25
N THR A 129 -16.04 4.03 -7.70
CA THR A 129 -16.26 4.32 -9.12
C THR A 129 -15.31 5.41 -9.61
N ALA A 130 -15.13 6.46 -8.81
CA ALA A 130 -14.34 7.61 -9.22
C ALA A 130 -12.82 7.31 -9.24
N ILE A 131 -12.31 6.46 -8.32
CA ILE A 131 -10.93 5.94 -8.38
C ILE A 131 -10.71 5.11 -9.65
N MET A 132 -11.66 4.23 -10.00
CA MET A 132 -11.56 3.37 -11.19
C MET A 132 -11.62 4.14 -12.51
N THR A 133 -12.26 5.31 -12.53
CA THR A 133 -12.40 6.12 -13.76
C THR A 133 -11.25 7.11 -13.99
N GLY A 134 -10.31 7.28 -13.05
CA GLY A 134 -9.07 8.02 -13.29
C GLY A 134 -9.22 9.52 -13.59
N PHE A 135 -10.25 10.18 -13.05
CA PHE A 135 -10.46 11.63 -13.16
C PHE A 135 -10.19 12.38 -11.85
#